data_AF-A0AA92H7I7-F1
#
_entry.id   AF-A0AA92H7I7-F1
#
_cell.length_a   1.000
_cell.length_b   1.000
_cell.length_c   1.000
_cell.angle_alpha   90.00
_cell.angle_beta   90.00
_cell.angle_gamma   90.00
#
_symmetry.space_group_name_H-M   'P 1'
#
loop_
_entity.id
_entity.type
_entity.pdbx_description
1 polymer ?
#
loop_
_entity_poly.entity_id
_entity_poly.type
_entity_poly.pdbx_seq_one_letter_code
_entity_poly.pdbx_strand_id
1 'polypeptide(L)'
;MTQYTQSIVKLFQAMRYSHDLYTVFGDWCDCAAISFSNAVDLRHREKRESRYIEIITRYDCEALDLFPQIMGELIQAFEASPTDILGPVFHALELHNTARGQFFTPCPIYQMMGQTITQKLKGRGFMCAQEPACGSGTMIIALAEPSGRLASIINNAFT
;
A
#
# COMPACT_ATOMS: atom_id res chain seq x y z
N MET A 1 12.43 1.70 9.28
CA MET A 1 12.06 1.93 7.86
C MET A 1 13.04 1.20 6.98
N THR A 2 12.57 0.51 5.94
CA THR A 2 13.46 -0.12 4.96
C THR A 2 14.11 0.95 4.08
N GLN A 3 15.16 0.59 3.34
CA GLN A 3 15.79 1.48 2.36
C GLN A 3 14.77 2.00 1.34
N TYR A 4 13.90 1.11 0.83
CA TYR A 4 12.84 1.48 -0.11
C TYR A 4 11.85 2.48 0.47
N THR A 5 11.42 2.30 1.73
CA THR A 5 10.54 3.29 2.40
C THR A 5 11.23 4.66 2.48
N GLN A 6 12.53 4.72 2.77
CA GLN A 6 13.27 5.97 2.81
C GLN A 6 13.37 6.63 1.42
N SER A 7 13.61 5.85 0.36
CA SER A 7 13.61 6.34 -1.02
C SER A 7 12.26 6.93 -1.41
N ILE A 8 11.17 6.22 -1.14
CA ILE A 8 9.80 6.69 -1.42
C ILE A 8 9.53 8.01 -0.70
N VAL A 9 9.88 8.12 0.59
CA VAL A 9 9.69 9.37 1.35
C VAL A 9 10.47 10.52 0.73
N LYS A 10 11.71 10.29 0.29
CA LYS A 10 12.52 11.33 -0.38
C LYS A 10 11.89 11.79 -1.70
N LEU A 11 11.38 10.86 -2.50
CA LEU A 11 10.70 11.19 -3.76
C LEU A 11 9.45 12.04 -3.52
N PHE A 12 8.62 11.69 -2.54
CA PHE A 12 7.50 12.54 -2.15
C PHE A 12 7.96 13.92 -1.65
N GLN A 13 8.98 13.97 -0.79
CA GLN A 13 9.50 15.23 -0.25
C GLN A 13 10.07 16.17 -1.31
N ALA A 14 10.54 15.66 -2.46
CA ALA A 14 10.98 16.50 -3.57
C ALA A 14 9.85 17.41 -4.11
N MET A 15 8.59 17.00 -3.99
CA MET A 15 7.42 17.77 -4.42
C MET A 15 6.88 18.73 -3.34
N ARG A 16 7.44 18.72 -2.12
CA ARG A 16 6.89 19.43 -0.94
C ARG A 16 6.79 20.94 -1.11
N TYR A 17 7.65 21.54 -1.93
CA TYR A 17 7.68 22.99 -2.14
C TYR A 17 6.64 23.47 -3.16
N SER A 18 6.23 22.61 -4.10
CA SER A 18 5.30 22.94 -5.17
C SER A 18 3.88 22.44 -4.89
N HIS A 19 3.74 21.38 -4.08
CA HIS A 19 2.47 20.70 -3.87
C HIS A 19 2.27 20.29 -2.40
N ASP A 20 1.01 20.26 -1.98
CA ASP A 20 0.60 19.66 -0.71
C ASP A 20 0.80 18.13 -0.75
N LEU A 21 1.62 17.62 0.17
CA LEU A 21 2.00 16.21 0.18
C LEU A 21 0.84 15.27 0.48
N TYR A 22 -0.19 15.73 1.22
CA TYR A 22 -1.38 14.93 1.47
C TYR A 22 -2.14 14.67 0.17
N THR A 23 -2.32 15.72 -0.62
CA THR A 23 -2.94 15.64 -1.96
C THR A 23 -2.10 14.80 -2.91
N VAL A 24 -0.78 15.04 -2.98
CA VAL A 24 0.13 14.28 -3.86
C VAL A 24 0.12 12.79 -3.54
N PHE A 25 0.15 12.43 -2.25
CA PHE A 25 0.08 11.04 -1.82
C PHE A 25 -1.22 10.36 -2.27
N GLY A 26 -2.36 11.03 -2.07
CA GLY A 26 -3.67 10.52 -2.51
C GLY A 26 -3.78 10.38 -4.03
N ASP A 27 -3.33 11.39 -4.76
CA ASP A 27 -3.31 11.38 -6.23
C ASP A 27 -2.41 10.29 -6.80
N TRP A 28 -1.23 10.09 -6.19
CA TRP A 28 -0.35 8.99 -6.57
C TRP A 28 -1.00 7.62 -6.28
N CYS A 29 -1.68 7.45 -5.14
CA CYS A 29 -2.43 6.23 -4.83
C CYS A 29 -3.55 5.97 -5.86
N ASP A 30 -4.29 7.01 -6.26
CA ASP A 30 -5.32 6.93 -7.30
C ASP A 30 -4.69 6.47 -8.63
N CYS A 31 -3.62 7.13 -9.07
CA CYS A 31 -2.92 6.79 -10.31
C CYS A 31 -2.38 5.35 -10.29
N ALA A 32 -1.80 4.92 -9.18
CA ALA A 32 -1.30 3.56 -8.96
C ALA A 32 -2.44 2.53 -9.06
N ALA A 33 -3.53 2.75 -8.32
CA ALA A 33 -4.69 1.87 -8.32
C ALA A 33 -5.35 1.78 -9.71
N ILE A 34 -5.46 2.90 -10.42
CA ILE A 34 -5.99 2.94 -11.79
C ILE A 34 -5.10 2.12 -12.73
N SER A 35 -3.78 2.30 -12.64
CA SER A 35 -2.81 1.58 -13.48
C SER A 35 -2.94 0.06 -13.31
N PHE A 36 -3.00 -0.41 -12.06
CA PHE A 36 -3.23 -1.83 -11.78
C PHE A 36 -4.61 -2.32 -12.25
N SER A 37 -5.66 -1.54 -12.00
CA SER A 37 -7.03 -1.93 -12.37
C SER A 37 -7.21 -2.00 -13.89
N ASN A 38 -6.60 -1.10 -14.64
CA ASN A 38 -6.65 -1.09 -16.11
C ASN A 38 -5.90 -2.27 -16.75
N ALA A 39 -4.94 -2.87 -16.04
CA ALA A 39 -4.24 -4.07 -16.51
C ALA A 39 -5.11 -5.34 -16.44
N VAL A 40 -6.12 -5.39 -15.56
CA VAL A 40 -6.88 -6.62 -15.27
C VAL A 40 -8.40 -6.50 -15.47
N ASP A 41 -8.96 -5.30 -15.50
CA ASP A 41 -10.38 -5.05 -15.76
C ASP A 41 -10.54 -4.01 -16.87
N LEU A 42 -11.04 -4.40 -18.04
CA LEU A 42 -11.24 -3.44 -19.14
C LEU A 42 -12.61 -2.76 -19.12
N ARG A 43 -13.58 -3.24 -18.33
CA ARG A 43 -14.97 -2.78 -18.38
C ARG A 43 -15.15 -1.33 -17.94
N HIS A 44 -14.38 -0.90 -16.95
CA HIS A 44 -14.43 0.47 -16.42
C HIS A 44 -13.22 1.32 -16.81
N ARG A 45 -12.43 0.86 -17.80
CA ARG A 45 -11.15 1.47 -18.16
C ARG A 45 -11.30 2.94 -18.53
N GLU A 46 -12.25 3.29 -19.39
CA GLU A 46 -12.44 4.67 -19.86
C GLU A 46 -12.69 5.66 -18.71
N LYS A 47 -13.55 5.28 -17.76
CA LYS A 47 -13.83 6.09 -16.57
C LYS A 47 -12.58 6.28 -15.70
N ARG A 48 -11.77 5.24 -15.53
CA ARG A 48 -10.53 5.30 -14.75
C ARG A 48 -9.45 6.10 -15.47
N GLU A 49 -9.29 5.95 -16.78
CA GLU A 49 -8.36 6.75 -17.60
C GLU A 49 -8.73 8.24 -17.56
N SER A 50 -10.02 8.57 -17.61
CA SER A 50 -10.48 9.95 -17.46
C SER A 50 -10.04 10.55 -16.12
N ARG A 51 -10.23 9.82 -15.01
CA ARG A 51 -9.75 10.21 -13.68
C ARG A 51 -8.22 10.34 -13.62
N TYR A 52 -7.50 9.41 -14.26
CA TYR A 52 -6.04 9.47 -14.35
C TYR A 52 -5.58 10.76 -15.04
N ILE A 53 -6.18 11.10 -16.19
CA ILE A 53 -5.87 12.33 -16.94
C ILE A 53 -6.19 13.59 -16.11
N GLU A 54 -7.34 13.61 -15.43
CA GLU A 54 -7.70 14.71 -14.51
C GLU A 54 -6.65 14.93 -13.41
N ILE A 55 -6.01 13.87 -12.93
CA ILE A 55 -4.95 13.95 -11.92
C ILE A 55 -3.66 14.50 -12.53
N ILE A 56 -3.13 13.84 -13.56
CA ILE A 56 -1.79 14.17 -14.09
C ILE A 56 -1.72 15.60 -14.65
N THR A 57 -2.82 16.14 -15.16
CA THR A 57 -2.88 17.50 -15.73
C THR A 57 -2.66 18.61 -14.69
N ARG A 58 -2.69 18.29 -13.39
CA ARG A 58 -2.43 19.25 -12.30
C ARG A 58 -0.95 19.39 -11.94
N TYR A 59 -0.09 18.52 -12.47
CA TYR A 59 1.32 18.44 -12.12
C TYR A 59 2.19 18.86 -13.31
N ASP A 60 3.34 19.46 -13.03
CA ASP A 60 4.36 19.72 -14.04
C ASP A 60 5.11 18.42 -14.39
N CYS A 61 5.88 18.46 -15.49
CA CYS A 61 6.63 17.29 -15.95
C CYS A 61 7.61 16.79 -14.87
N GLU A 62 8.24 17.71 -14.14
CA GLU A 62 9.22 17.40 -13.10
C GLU A 62 8.60 16.59 -11.95
N ALA A 63 7.40 16.98 -11.48
CA ALA A 63 6.66 16.20 -10.48
C ALA A 63 6.14 14.88 -11.05
N LEU A 64 5.63 14.86 -12.29
CA LEU A 64 5.12 13.65 -12.92
C LEU A 64 6.20 12.58 -13.14
N ASP A 65 7.43 12.98 -13.41
CA ASP A 65 8.56 12.06 -13.56
C ASP A 65 8.87 11.28 -12.26
N LEU A 66 8.43 11.78 -11.11
CA LEU A 66 8.60 11.11 -9.81
C LEU A 66 7.56 10.01 -9.57
N PHE A 67 6.38 10.09 -10.18
CA PHE A 67 5.29 9.12 -9.94
C PHE A 67 5.69 7.67 -10.31
N PRO A 68 6.26 7.40 -11.50
CA PRO A 68 6.76 6.08 -11.86
C PRO A 68 7.93 5.62 -11.00
N GLN A 69 8.78 6.54 -10.53
CA GLN A 69 9.91 6.20 -9.65
C GLN A 69 9.42 5.71 -8.29
N ILE A 70 8.41 6.40 -7.72
CA ILE A 70 7.77 5.95 -6.47
C ILE A 70 7.15 4.57 -6.65
N MET A 71 6.49 4.32 -7.79
CA MET A 71 5.94 3.00 -8.12
C MET A 71 7.04 1.93 -8.20
N GLY A 72 8.18 2.23 -8.83
CA GLY A 72 9.33 1.34 -8.90
C GLY A 72 9.84 0.95 -7.51
N GLU A 73 10.08 1.92 -6.63
CA GLU A 73 10.50 1.66 -5.25
C GLU A 73 9.47 0.85 -4.45
N LEU A 74 8.17 1.10 -4.68
CA LEU A 74 7.09 0.32 -4.06
C LEU A 74 7.13 -1.15 -4.49
N ILE A 75 7.30 -1.41 -5.79
CA ILE A 75 7.39 -2.77 -6.33
C ILE A 75 8.59 -3.48 -5.72
N GLN A 76 9.77 -2.85 -5.71
CA GLN A 76 10.97 -3.43 -5.09
C GLN A 76 10.78 -3.71 -3.60
N ALA A 77 10.05 -2.85 -2.88
CA ALA A 77 9.73 -3.07 -1.48
C ALA A 77 8.84 -4.30 -1.27
N PHE A 78 7.82 -4.48 -2.11
CA PHE A 78 6.93 -5.64 -2.05
C PHE A 78 7.62 -6.95 -2.45
N GLU A 79 8.52 -6.92 -3.43
CA GLU A 79 9.33 -8.09 -3.80
C GLU A 79 10.24 -8.53 -2.65
N ALA A 80 10.80 -7.58 -1.89
CA ALA A 80 11.62 -7.89 -0.74
C ALA A 80 10.79 -8.45 0.44
N SER A 81 9.62 -7.88 0.72
CA SER A 81 8.71 -8.37 1.74
C SER A 81 7.28 -7.82 1.57
N PRO A 82 6.25 -8.67 1.49
CA PRO A 82 4.87 -8.25 1.32
C PRO A 82 4.27 -7.75 2.65
N THR A 83 4.72 -6.56 3.06
CA THR A 83 4.30 -5.88 4.31
C THR A 83 3.64 -4.54 4.00
N ASP A 84 3.09 -3.86 5.01
CA ASP A 84 2.57 -2.50 4.83
C ASP A 84 3.71 -1.50 4.62
N ILE A 85 3.97 -1.14 3.36
CA ILE A 85 4.99 -0.15 2.98
C ILE A 85 4.42 1.28 3.05
N LEU A 86 3.15 1.48 2.69
CA LEU A 86 2.55 2.80 2.56
C LEU A 86 2.20 3.42 3.92
N GLY A 87 1.84 2.63 4.93
CA GLY A 87 1.60 3.13 6.29
C GLY A 87 2.80 3.83 6.91
N PRO A 88 4.01 3.23 6.89
CA PRO A 88 5.25 3.89 7.31
C PRO A 88 5.60 5.13 6.50
N VAL A 89 5.38 5.13 5.16
CA VAL A 89 5.58 6.33 4.32
C VAL A 89 4.64 7.45 4.78
N PHE A 90 3.36 7.15 4.97
CA PHE A 90 2.34 8.11 5.38
C PHE A 90 2.68 8.76 6.74
N HIS A 91 3.18 7.95 7.69
CA HIS A 91 3.67 8.46 8.97
C HIS A 91 4.91 9.34 8.82
N ALA A 92 5.90 8.89 8.06
CA ALA A 92 7.16 9.61 7.87
C ALA A 92 6.99 10.95 7.12
N LEU A 93 5.93 11.06 6.30
CA LEU A 93 5.52 12.30 5.67
C LEU A 93 4.65 13.19 6.56
N GLU A 94 4.35 12.77 7.79
CA GLU A 94 3.51 13.46 8.79
C GLU A 94 2.07 13.77 8.31
N LEU A 95 1.56 12.98 7.36
CA LEU A 95 0.26 13.21 6.71
C LEU A 95 -0.94 12.96 7.65
N HIS A 96 -0.70 12.26 8.77
CA HIS A 96 -1.69 11.98 9.80
C HIS A 96 -2.21 13.25 10.51
N ASN A 97 -1.44 14.34 10.51
CA ASN A 97 -1.89 15.62 11.08
C ASN A 97 -3.03 16.26 10.28
N THR A 98 -3.08 16.00 8.97
CA THR A 98 -4.14 16.46 8.07
C THR A 98 -5.32 15.49 8.05
N ALA A 99 -5.05 14.19 8.17
CA ALA A 99 -6.05 13.11 8.20
C ALA A 99 -6.79 12.99 9.55
N ARG A 100 -7.50 14.03 9.96
CA ARG A 100 -8.30 14.02 11.21
C ARG A 100 -9.29 12.85 11.20
N GLY A 101 -9.20 11.98 12.20
CA GLY A 101 -10.13 10.85 12.41
C GLY A 101 -9.63 9.48 11.93
N GLN A 102 -8.45 9.40 11.30
CA GLN A 102 -7.80 8.10 11.04
C GLN A 102 -6.94 7.68 12.23
N PHE A 103 -7.22 6.50 12.79
CA PHE A 103 -6.41 5.89 13.85
C PHE A 103 -5.61 4.74 13.25
N PHE A 104 -4.29 4.84 13.33
CA PHE A 104 -3.40 3.78 12.86
C PHE A 104 -3.12 2.78 14.00
N THR A 105 -3.37 1.51 13.73
CA THR A 105 -2.96 0.43 14.63
C THR A 105 -1.44 0.27 14.55
N PRO A 106 -0.68 0.40 15.65
CA PRO A 106 0.77 0.22 15.62
C PRO A 106 1.16 -1.19 15.19
N CYS A 107 2.28 -1.31 14.47
CA CYS A 107 2.77 -2.58 13.91
C CYS A 107 2.81 -3.76 14.89
N PRO A 108 3.37 -3.62 16.11
CA PRO A 108 3.40 -4.72 17.06
C PRO A 108 2.00 -5.22 17.45
N ILE A 109 0.99 -4.34 17.44
CA ILE A 109 -0.37 -4.68 17.85
C ILE A 109 -1.07 -5.49 16.76
N TYR A 110 -1.07 -5.01 15.51
CA TYR A 110 -1.73 -5.76 14.44
C TYR A 110 -1.03 -7.10 14.16
N GLN A 111 0.30 -7.17 14.32
CA GLN A 111 1.06 -8.43 14.18
C GLN A 111 0.69 -9.43 15.27
N MET A 112 0.63 -8.99 16.54
CA MET A 112 0.23 -9.83 17.65
C MET A 112 -1.20 -10.36 17.47
N MET A 113 -2.13 -9.51 17.02
CA MET A 113 -3.52 -9.91 16.73
C MET A 113 -3.58 -10.92 15.58
N GLY A 114 -2.86 -10.68 14.47
CA GLY A 114 -2.80 -11.59 13.33
C GLY A 114 -2.21 -12.96 13.69
N GLN A 115 -1.12 -12.98 14.47
CA GLN A 115 -0.51 -14.21 14.99
C GLN A 115 -1.46 -14.98 15.92
N THR A 116 -2.18 -14.28 16.79
CA THR A 116 -3.14 -14.90 17.72
C THR A 116 -4.29 -15.60 16.95
N ILE A 117 -4.78 -14.96 15.88
CA ILE A 117 -5.84 -15.53 15.03
C ILE A 117 -5.31 -16.73 14.25
N THR A 118 -4.17 -16.60 13.57
CA THR A 118 -3.58 -17.66 12.74
C THR A 118 -3.16 -18.88 13.57
N GLN A 119 -2.70 -18.70 14.81
CA GLN A 119 -2.38 -19.80 15.72
C GLN A 119 -3.59 -20.69 16.05
N LYS A 120 -4.79 -20.11 16.16
CA LYS A 120 -6.04 -20.85 16.40
C LYS A 120 -6.52 -21.63 15.17
N LEU A 121 -5.95 -21.36 14.00
CA LEU A 121 -6.33 -21.94 12.72
C LEU A 121 -5.34 -23.03 12.24
N LYS A 122 -4.34 -23.39 13.06
CA LYS A 122 -3.38 -24.46 12.78
C LYS A 122 -4.12 -25.75 12.37
N GLY A 123 -3.87 -26.21 11.14
CA GLY A 123 -4.46 -27.43 10.57
C GLY A 123 -5.56 -27.21 9.53
N ARG A 124 -5.98 -25.96 9.28
CA ARG A 124 -6.88 -25.63 8.15
C ARG A 124 -6.05 -25.15 6.95
N GLY A 125 -6.38 -25.62 5.75
CA GLY A 125 -5.70 -25.25 4.51
C GLY A 125 -6.09 -23.87 3.95
N PHE A 126 -7.15 -23.26 4.48
CA PHE A 126 -7.62 -21.92 4.08
C PHE A 126 -8.36 -21.24 5.23
N MET A 127 -8.45 -19.91 5.15
CA MET A 127 -9.26 -19.09 6.05
C MET A 127 -9.99 -18.00 5.27
N CYS A 128 -11.24 -17.71 5.65
CA CYS A 128 -11.93 -16.49 5.26
C CYS A 128 -11.81 -15.50 6.42
N ALA A 129 -11.35 -14.29 6.13
CA ALA A 129 -11.28 -13.19 7.08
C ALA A 129 -12.09 -12.01 6.54
N GLN A 130 -12.78 -11.31 7.44
CA GLN A 130 -13.49 -10.07 7.14
C GLN A 130 -13.09 -9.03 8.18
N GLU A 131 -12.67 -7.86 7.69
CA GLU A 131 -12.33 -6.73 8.54
C GLU A 131 -13.20 -5.53 8.15
N PRO A 132 -14.34 -5.31 8.82
CA PRO A 132 -15.32 -4.27 8.44
C PRO A 132 -14.82 -2.85 8.67
N ALA A 133 -13.73 -2.67 9.42
CA ALA A 133 -13.08 -1.38 9.70
C ALA A 133 -11.59 -1.43 9.32
N CYS A 134 -11.29 -1.94 8.11
CA CYS A 134 -9.93 -2.29 7.73
C CYS A 134 -8.96 -1.13 7.60
N GLY A 135 -9.44 0.11 7.39
CA GLY A 135 -8.55 1.26 7.21
C GLY A 135 -7.52 0.99 6.10
N SER A 136 -6.23 1.00 6.43
CA SER A 136 -5.14 0.67 5.51
C SER A 136 -4.96 -0.84 5.25
N GLY A 137 -5.77 -1.71 5.87
CA GLY A 137 -5.75 -3.16 5.67
C GLY A 137 -4.61 -3.89 6.38
N THR A 138 -3.93 -3.25 7.33
CA THR A 138 -2.76 -3.81 8.04
C THR A 138 -3.04 -5.15 8.71
N MET A 139 -4.27 -5.36 9.22
CA MET A 139 -4.67 -6.63 9.83
C MET A 139 -4.81 -7.74 8.78
N ILE A 140 -5.38 -7.48 7.61
CA ILE A 140 -5.43 -8.46 6.52
C ILE A 140 -4.01 -8.82 6.05
N ILE A 141 -3.13 -7.83 5.94
CA ILE A 141 -1.70 -8.05 5.65
C ILE A 141 -1.07 -8.93 6.73
N ALA A 142 -1.31 -8.66 8.02
CA ALA A 142 -0.79 -9.46 9.12
C ALA A 142 -1.33 -10.90 9.16
N LEU A 143 -2.57 -11.13 8.70
CA LEU A 143 -3.14 -12.46 8.55
C LEU A 143 -2.52 -13.22 7.37
N ALA A 144 -2.10 -12.52 6.32
CA ALA A 144 -1.40 -13.08 5.16
C ALA A 144 0.11 -13.24 5.41
N GLU A 145 0.67 -12.58 6.43
CA GLU A 145 2.10 -12.57 6.70
C GLU A 145 2.64 -13.99 6.97
N PRO A 146 3.74 -14.41 6.32
CA PRO A 146 4.34 -15.74 6.47
C PRO A 146 4.68 -16.15 7.92
N SER A 147 4.91 -15.16 8.79
CA SER A 147 5.07 -15.30 10.24
C SER A 147 3.91 -16.08 10.90
N GLY A 148 2.76 -16.16 10.22
CA GLY A 148 1.61 -17.02 10.51
C GLY A 148 1.39 -18.17 9.51
N ARG A 149 2.43 -18.87 9.02
CA ARG A 149 2.33 -20.13 8.23
C ARG A 149 1.36 -20.12 7.03
N LEU A 150 1.40 -19.10 6.17
CA LEU A 150 0.78 -19.19 4.83
C LEU A 150 1.79 -19.43 3.69
N ALA A 151 3.07 -19.12 3.90
CA ALA A 151 4.12 -19.38 2.90
C ALA A 151 4.32 -20.87 2.56
N SER A 152 3.97 -21.79 3.47
CA SER A 152 4.05 -23.23 3.18
C SER A 152 2.89 -23.76 2.31
N ILE A 153 1.80 -23.00 2.14
CA ILE A 153 0.65 -23.44 1.33
C ILE A 153 0.86 -23.07 -0.14
N ILE A 154 1.47 -21.92 -0.44
CA ILE A 154 1.78 -21.54 -1.83
C ILE A 154 2.88 -22.43 -2.41
N ASN A 155 3.89 -22.81 -1.62
CA ASN A 155 4.97 -23.69 -2.08
C ASN A 155 4.55 -25.18 -2.23
N ASN A 156 3.42 -25.60 -1.67
CA ASN A 156 2.88 -26.96 -1.79
C ASN A 156 1.71 -27.06 -2.78
N ALA A 157 1.34 -25.98 -3.47
CA ALA A 157 0.30 -25.99 -4.49
C ALA A 157 0.85 -26.22 -5.92
N PHE A 158 2.17 -26.31 -6.08
CA PHE A 158 2.84 -26.49 -7.38
C PHE A 158 3.91 -27.60 -7.43
N THR A 159 3.85 -28.56 -6.52
CA THR A 159 4.54 -29.87 -6.64
C THR A 159 3.60 -30.96 -6.14
#